data_AF-A0A7C6K8U9-F1
#
_entry.id   AF-A0A7C6K8U9-F1
#
_cell.length_a   1.000
_cell.length_b   1.000
_cell.length_c   1.000
_cell.angle_alpha   90.00
_cell.angle_beta   90.00
_cell.angle_gamma   90.00
#
_symmetry.space_group_name_H-M   'P 1'
#
loop_
_entity.id
_entity.type
_entity.pdbx_description
1 polymer ?
#
loop_
_entity_poly.entity_id
_entity_poly.type
_entity_poly.pdbx_seq_one_letter_code
_entity_poly.pdbx_strand_id
1 'polypeptide(L)'
;MRISIIDAREGMRVARNIYDRDGTALLKKGVRLTESLIQSLKKRGIFAIEIEEKKDISKEADSKLDKVLKCQDLPVKGAKR
;
A
#
# COMPACT_ATOMS: atom_id res chain seq x y z
N MET A 1 12.07 4.56 5.54
CA MET A 1 13.20 3.96 6.29
C MET A 1 13.20 2.46 6.06
N ARG A 2 14.34 1.85 5.72
CA ARG A 2 14.43 0.38 5.61
C ARG A 2 14.83 -0.19 6.97
N ILE A 3 14.03 -1.12 7.48
CA ILE A 3 14.29 -1.82 8.75
C ILE A 3 14.21 -3.33 8.54
N SER A 4 14.85 -4.07 9.44
CA SER A 4 14.70 -5.52 9.50
C SER A 4 13.31 -5.89 10.00
N ILE A 5 12.76 -7.02 9.52
CA ILE A 5 11.48 -7.55 10.00
C ILE A 5 11.51 -7.93 11.49
N ILE A 6 12.71 -8.09 12.05
CA ILE A 6 12.96 -8.39 13.46
C ILE A 6 12.73 -7.15 14.32
N ASP A 7 13.09 -5.97 13.80
CA ASP A 7 12.88 -4.67 14.43
C ASP A 7 11.47 -4.09 14.16
N ALA A 8 10.75 -4.67 13.20
CA ALA A 8 9.40 -4.24 12.87
C ALA A 8 8.44 -4.52 14.03
N ARG A 9 7.70 -3.49 14.42
CA ARG A 9 6.67 -3.57 15.47
C ARG A 9 5.28 -3.41 14.89
N GLU A 10 4.31 -3.95 15.60
CA GLU A 10 2.90 -3.69 15.32
C GLU A 10 2.60 -2.18 15.33
N GLY A 11 1.67 -1.76 14.50
CA GLY A 11 1.28 -0.35 14.39
C GLY A 11 2.12 0.49 13.43
N MET A 12 3.30 0.02 13.01
CA MET A 12 4.07 0.67 11.94
C MET A 12 3.33 0.58 10.61
N ARG A 13 3.55 1.56 9.72
CA ARG A 13 2.97 1.58 8.38
C ARG A 13 4.02 1.26 7.33
N VAL A 14 3.65 0.49 6.32
CA VAL A 14 4.55 0.14 5.23
C VAL A 14 4.65 1.31 4.25
N ALA A 15 5.86 1.79 3.96
CA ALA A 15 6.10 2.91 3.04
C ALA A 15 5.97 2.54 1.56
N ARG A 16 6.12 1.26 1.22
CA ARG A 16 6.06 0.76 -0.16
C ARG A 16 5.33 -0.58 -0.23
N ASN A 17 4.93 -0.96 -1.44
CA ASN A 17 4.39 -2.29 -1.65
C ASN A 17 5.47 -3.33 -1.39
N ILE A 18 5.13 -4.39 -0.66
CA ILE A 18 6.00 -5.53 -0.41
C ILE A 18 5.55 -6.66 -1.33
N TYR A 19 6.51 -7.21 -2.07
CA TYR A 19 6.30 -8.32 -2.98
C TYR A 19 7.01 -9.56 -2.45
N ASP A 20 6.41 -10.72 -2.68
CA ASP A 20 7.02 -12.03 -2.46
C ASP A 20 8.09 -12.32 -3.55
N ARG A 21 8.84 -13.40 -3.40
CA ARG A 21 9.81 -13.86 -4.42
C ARG A 21 9.13 -14.13 -5.76
N ASP A 22 7.88 -14.58 -5.75
CA ASP A 22 7.06 -14.78 -6.95
C ASP A 22 6.51 -13.48 -7.56
N GLY A 23 6.88 -12.30 -7.03
CA GLY A 23 6.36 -11.01 -7.49
C GLY A 23 4.93 -10.71 -7.05
N THR A 24 4.32 -11.58 -6.24
CA THR A 24 2.97 -11.39 -5.70
C THR A 24 2.99 -10.30 -4.62
N ALA A 25 2.12 -9.29 -4.73
CA ALA A 25 2.01 -8.25 -3.72
C ALA A 25 1.40 -8.81 -2.41
N LEU A 26 2.20 -8.84 -1.35
CA LEU A 26 1.76 -9.30 -0.02
C LEU A 26 1.13 -8.19 0.79
N LEU A 27 1.75 -7.00 0.75
CA LEU A 27 1.27 -5.83 1.45
C LEU A 27 1.33 -4.62 0.53
N LYS A 28 0.29 -3.81 0.61
CA LYS A 28 0.25 -2.51 -0.07
C LYS A 28 0.88 -1.44 0.80
N LYS A 29 1.39 -0.38 0.15
CA LYS A 29 1.77 0.86 0.80
C LYS A 29 0.64 1.39 1.69
N GLY A 30 0.99 1.91 2.86
CA GLY A 30 0.08 2.48 3.84
C GLY A 30 -0.62 1.46 4.74
N VAL A 31 -0.44 0.16 4.50
CA VAL A 31 -0.99 -0.89 5.38
C VAL A 31 -0.31 -0.83 6.74
N ARG A 32 -1.12 -1.01 7.79
CA ARG A 32 -0.64 -1.11 9.16
C ARG A 32 -0.16 -2.55 9.43
N LEU A 33 1.06 -2.68 9.92
CA LEU A 33 1.62 -3.95 10.34
C LEU A 33 0.92 -4.43 11.60
N THR A 34 0.44 -5.67 11.54
CA THR A 34 -0.08 -6.43 12.68
C THR A 34 0.86 -7.60 12.96
N GLU A 35 0.78 -8.17 14.15
CA GLU A 35 1.61 -9.32 14.52
C GLU A 35 1.43 -10.50 13.55
N SER A 36 0.19 -10.78 13.12
CA SER A 36 -0.10 -11.84 12.15
C SER A 36 0.55 -11.59 10.79
N LEU A 37 0.61 -10.32 10.36
CA LEU A 37 1.30 -9.93 9.12
C LEU A 37 2.81 -10.08 9.27
N ILE A 38 3.38 -9.65 10.39
CA ILE A 38 4.82 -9.79 10.68
C ILE A 38 5.21 -11.29 10.68
N GLN A 39 4.42 -12.15 11.30
CA GLN A 39 4.64 -13.60 11.26
C GLN A 39 4.53 -14.17 9.85
N SER A 40 3.54 -13.72 9.06
CA SER A 40 3.37 -14.16 7.68
C SER A 40 4.55 -13.75 6.78
N LEU A 41 5.06 -12.53 6.96
CA LEU A 41 6.25 -12.04 6.26
C LEU A 41 7.50 -12.85 6.63
N LYS A 42 7.67 -13.20 7.91
CA LYS A 42 8.76 -14.08 8.37
C LYS A 42 8.67 -15.47 7.73
N LYS A 43 7.48 -16.07 7.70
CA LYS A 43 7.26 -17.40 7.08
C LYS A 43 7.57 -17.42 5.58
N ARG A 44 7.37 -16.29 4.89
CA ARG A 44 7.65 -16.11 3.46
C ARG A 44 9.11 -15.74 3.17
N GLY A 45 9.95 -15.60 4.19
CA GLY A 45 11.37 -15.27 4.01
C GLY A 45 11.63 -13.79 3.71
N ILE A 46 10.73 -12.88 4.11
CA ILE A 46 10.96 -11.45 3.99
C ILE A 46 11.71 -10.95 5.21
N PHE A 47 12.97 -10.57 5.01
CA PHE A 47 13.88 -10.16 6.09
C PHE A 47 13.93 -8.65 6.33
N ALA A 48 13.57 -7.84 5.34
CA ALA A 48 13.65 -6.38 5.42
C ALA A 48 12.43 -5.73 4.78
N ILE A 49 11.92 -4.67 5.42
CA ILE A 49 10.75 -3.92 4.97
C ILE A 49 11.02 -2.42 5.03
N GLU A 50 10.32 -1.65 4.20
CA GLU A 50 10.33 -0.20 4.27
C GLU A 50 9.13 0.31 5.06
N ILE A 51 9.37 1.02 6.16
CA ILE A 51 8.34 1.66 6.97
C ILE A 51 8.28 3.17 6.73
N GLU A 52 7.07 3.73 6.87
CA GLU A 52 6.86 5.16 7.00
C GLU A 52 7.28 5.55 8.42
N GLU A 53 8.40 6.25 8.53
CA GLU A 53 8.64 7.05 9.72
C GLU A 53 7.61 8.18 9.70
N LYS A 54 6.80 8.27 10.76
CA LYS A 54 6.22 9.55 11.12
C LYS A 54 7.40 10.44 11.50
N LYS A 55 7.98 11.12 10.51
CA LYS A 55 8.55 12.42 10.80
C LYS A 55 7.33 13.22 11.24
N ASP A 56 7.18 13.42 12.56
CA ASP A 56 6.38 14.50 13.13
C ASP A 56 7.03 15.83 12.69
N ILE A 57 7.07 16.06 11.38
CA ILE A 57 7.09 17.38 10.80
C ILE A 57 5.63 17.81 10.87
N SER A 58 5.27 18.38 12.01
CA SER A 58 4.22 19.36 12.10
C SER A 58 4.45 20.40 11.00
N LYS A 59 3.85 20.18 9.82
CA LYS A 59 3.45 21.18 8.81
C LYS A 59 2.81 20.51 7.59
N GLU A 60 1.50 20.77 7.51
CA GLU A 60 0.77 21.21 6.32
C GLU A 60 0.59 20.23 5.15
N ALA A 61 -0.71 19.92 4.93
CA ALA A 61 -1.41 19.88 3.64
C ALA A 61 -0.91 18.88 2.57
N ASP A 62 -1.71 18.33 1.67
CA ASP A 62 -2.99 18.77 1.18
C ASP A 62 -3.81 17.55 0.76
N SER A 63 -5.08 17.63 1.07
CA SER A 63 -6.18 16.81 0.58
C SER A 63 -6.10 16.63 -0.94
N LYS A 64 -6.18 15.40 -1.44
CA LYS A 64 -6.83 15.10 -2.74
C LYS A 64 -7.11 13.61 -2.85
N LEU A 65 -8.24 13.25 -2.24
CA LEU A 65 -9.07 12.17 -2.74
C LEU A 65 -9.74 12.73 -4.01
N ASP A 66 -9.50 12.15 -5.18
CA ASP A 66 -10.50 12.28 -6.26
C ASP A 66 -10.78 10.93 -6.89
N LYS A 67 -12.03 10.50 -6.69
CA LYS A 67 -12.65 9.34 -7.33
C LYS A 67 -13.04 9.74 -8.75
N VAL A 68 -12.12 9.65 -9.72
CA VAL A 68 -12.51 9.70 -11.13
C VAL A 68 -12.67 8.28 -11.67
N LEU A 69 -13.86 7.69 -11.47
CA LEU A 69 -14.35 6.70 -12.43
C LEU A 69 -15.87 6.88 -12.55
N LYS A 70 -16.25 7.90 -13.33
CA LYS A 70 -17.61 8.03 -13.84
C LYS A 70 -17.61 7.42 -15.24
N CYS A 71 -17.89 6.13 -15.31
CA CYS A 71 -18.39 5.50 -16.53
C CYS A 71 -19.88 5.83 -16.66
N GLN A 72 -20.34 5.86 -17.92
CA GLN A 72 -21.68 6.20 -18.46
C GLN A 72 -21.64 7.60 -19.10
N ASP A 73 -21.82 7.78 -20.41
CA ASP A 73 -22.59 7.02 -21.40
C ASP A 73 -21.96 7.15 -22.80
N LEU A 74 -21.87 6.02 -23.52
CA LEU A 74 -21.82 6.04 -24.99
C LEU A 74 -23.24 5.78 -25.51
N PRO A 75 -23.98 6.78 -25.99
CA PRO A 75 -25.05 6.52 -26.93
C PRO A 75 -24.41 6.32 -28.31
N VAL A 76 -24.27 5.05 -28.70
CA VAL A 76 -24.10 4.63 -30.10
C VAL A 76 -25.25 5.25 -30.89
N LYS A 77 -24.97 6.28 -31.70
CA LYS A 77 -25.96 6.77 -32.67
C LYS A 77 -26.15 5.68 -33.72
N GLY A 78 -27.21 4.91 -33.51
CA GLY A 78 -27.75 3.98 -34.48
C GLY A 78 -27.93 4.66 -35.82
N ALA A 79 -27.40 3.99 -36.83
CA ALA A 79 -27.54 4.29 -38.23
C ALA A 79 -28.98 4.04 -38.72
N LYS A 80 -29.25 4.59 -39.92
CA LYS A 80 -30.39 4.33 -40.83
C LYS A 80 -31.68 5.06 -40.41
N ARG A 81 -32.40 5.76 -41.28
CA ARG A 81 -32.54 5.69 -42.75
C ARG A 81 -32.98 7.07 -43.25
#